data_AF-A0A9R0Z5L1-F1
#
_entry.id   AF-A0A9R0Z5L1-F1
#
_cell.length_a   1.000
_cell.length_b   1.000
_cell.length_c   1.000
_cell.angle_alpha   90.00
_cell.angle_beta   90.00
_cell.angle_gamma   90.00
#
_symmetry.space_group_name_H-M   'P 1'
#
loop_
_entity.id
_entity.type
_entity.pdbx_description
1 polymer ?
#
loop_
_entity_poly.entity_id
_entity_poly.type
_entity_poly.pdbx_seq_one_letter_code
_entity_poly.pdbx_strand_id
1 'polypeptide(L)'
;MGIVSHSVIIGLSLGVSQSPCTIEPLVAALSFHQFFEGFALGGCISEAQFKNFSALLMAFFFAITTPVGIAMGAGIASFYNANSPRALVVEGILDSMSSGILIYMALVDLIAADFLSRRMSCNPRLQVCSYVALFFGAIAMSALAIWA
;
A
#
# COMPACT_ATOMS: atom_id res chain seq x y z
N MET A 1 -6.88 3.00 8.30
CA MET A 1 -6.60 1.77 9.08
C MET A 1 -6.01 0.66 8.21
N GLY A 2 -6.63 0.30 7.06
CA GLY A 2 -6.09 -0.73 6.15
C GLY A 2 -4.66 -0.49 5.66
N ILE A 3 -4.36 0.75 5.24
CA ILE A 3 -3.00 1.14 4.78
C ILE A 3 -1.96 0.98 5.90
N VAL A 4 -2.34 1.27 7.15
CA VAL A 4 -1.44 1.15 8.31
C VAL A 4 -1.17 -0.32 8.62
N SER A 5 -2.20 -1.17 8.67
CA SER A 5 -2.03 -2.61 8.94
C SER A 5 -1.20 -3.32 7.87
N HIS A 6 -1.44 -3.01 6.59
CA HIS A 6 -0.66 -3.56 5.47
C HIS A 6 0.82 -3.16 5.53
N SER A 7 1.07 -1.88 5.79
CA SER A 7 2.44 -1.33 5.82
C SER A 7 3.27 -1.89 6.96
N VAL A 8 2.65 -2.24 8.10
CA VAL A 8 3.35 -2.91 9.21
C VAL A 8 3.77 -4.33 8.81
N ILE A 9 2.87 -5.09 8.17
CA ILE A 9 3.13 -6.49 7.78
C ILE A 9 4.28 -6.52 6.75
N ILE A 10 4.21 -5.69 5.71
CA ILE A 10 5.27 -5.55 4.71
C ILE A 10 6.61 -5.16 5.36
N GLY A 11 6.59 -4.16 6.24
CA GLY A 11 7.80 -3.72 6.94
C GLY A 11 8.41 -4.84 7.79
N LEU A 12 7.58 -5.62 8.47
CA LEU A 12 8.01 -6.76 9.28
C LEU A 12 8.69 -7.84 8.42
N SER A 13 8.06 -8.24 7.31
CA SER A 13 8.60 -9.27 6.41
C SER A 13 9.92 -8.83 5.76
N LEU A 14 10.04 -7.54 5.39
CA LEU A 14 11.29 -6.92 4.98
C LEU A 14 12.37 -7.00 6.08
N GLY A 15 12.02 -6.61 7.30
CA GLY A 15 12.98 -6.53 8.42
C GLY A 15 13.49 -7.90 8.89
N VAL A 16 12.71 -8.97 8.69
CA VAL A 16 13.13 -10.34 9.03
C VAL A 16 14.00 -10.96 7.94
N SER A 17 13.92 -10.48 6.70
CA SER A 17 14.74 -10.97 5.60
C SER A 17 16.24 -10.81 5.90
N GLN A 18 17.03 -11.88 5.70
CA GLN A 18 18.47 -11.89 5.99
C GLN A 18 19.35 -11.90 4.73
N SER A 19 18.77 -12.11 3.55
CA SER A 19 19.48 -12.19 2.26
C SER A 19 19.53 -10.83 1.57
N PRO A 20 20.72 -10.25 1.35
CA PRO A 20 20.86 -8.98 0.62
C PRO A 20 20.26 -9.03 -0.79
N CYS A 21 20.39 -10.19 -1.47
CA CYS A 21 19.82 -10.43 -2.80
C CYS A 21 18.28 -10.37 -2.84
N THR A 22 17.60 -10.51 -1.70
CA THR A 22 16.14 -10.39 -1.59
C THR A 22 15.74 -9.01 -1.09
N ILE A 23 16.54 -8.41 -0.20
CA ILE A 23 16.27 -7.09 0.37
C ILE A 23 16.41 -5.99 -0.68
N GLU A 24 17.45 -6.00 -1.52
CA GLU A 24 17.69 -4.90 -2.48
C GLU A 24 16.55 -4.72 -3.50
N PRO A 25 16.08 -5.77 -4.21
CA PRO A 25 14.94 -5.65 -5.12
C PRO A 25 13.65 -5.29 -4.39
N LEU A 26 13.42 -5.89 -3.22
CA LEU A 26 12.19 -5.69 -2.44
C LEU A 26 12.10 -4.26 -1.88
N VAL A 27 13.20 -3.68 -1.42
CA VAL A 27 13.26 -2.26 -1.01
C VAL A 27 13.01 -1.33 -2.20
N ALA A 28 13.58 -1.63 -3.37
CA ALA A 28 13.33 -0.84 -4.58
C ALA A 28 11.84 -0.91 -4.99
N ALA A 29 11.27 -2.11 -5.07
CA ALA A 29 9.86 -2.32 -5.42
C ALA A 29 8.92 -1.65 -4.41
N LEU A 30 9.17 -1.82 -3.11
CA LEU A 30 8.35 -1.22 -2.06
C LEU A 30 8.48 0.30 -1.98
N SER A 31 9.63 0.87 -2.34
CA SER A 31 9.79 2.32 -2.45
C SER A 31 8.86 2.91 -3.53
N PHE A 32 8.77 2.26 -4.69
CA PHE A 32 7.82 2.67 -5.74
C PHE A 32 6.37 2.42 -5.32
N HIS A 33 6.07 1.30 -4.67
CA HIS A 33 4.74 1.00 -4.14
C HIS A 33 4.27 2.07 -3.15
N GLN A 34 5.09 2.37 -2.14
CA GLN A 34 4.79 3.38 -1.11
C GLN A 34 4.71 4.79 -1.70
N PHE A 35 5.47 5.09 -2.76
CA PHE A 35 5.37 6.36 -3.46
C PHE A 35 3.99 6.55 -4.09
N PHE A 36 3.47 5.55 -4.79
CA PHE A 36 2.15 5.61 -5.41
C PHE A 36 1.01 5.59 -4.39
N GLU A 37 1.12 4.79 -3.32
CA GLU A 37 0.15 4.83 -2.20
C GLU A 37 0.14 6.20 -1.51
N GLY A 38 1.31 6.80 -1.31
CA GLY A 38 1.44 8.13 -0.72
C GLY A 38 0.89 9.24 -1.63
N PHE A 39 1.09 9.14 -2.94
CA PHE A 39 0.52 10.05 -3.92
C PHE A 39 -1.01 9.98 -3.93
N ALA A 40 -1.58 8.77 -3.90
CA ALA A 40 -3.03 8.58 -3.82
C ALA A 40 -3.61 9.16 -2.53
N LEU A 41 -2.98 8.89 -1.38
CA LEU A 41 -3.38 9.46 -0.09
C LEU A 41 -3.31 11.00 -0.09
N GLY A 42 -2.28 11.59 -0.70
CA GLY A 42 -2.16 13.03 -0.90
C GLY A 42 -3.29 13.62 -1.75
N GLY A 43 -3.69 12.92 -2.82
CA GLY A 43 -4.86 13.27 -3.64
C GLY A 43 -6.14 13.31 -2.82
N CYS A 44 -6.43 12.25 -2.06
CA CYS A 44 -7.61 12.18 -1.19
C CYS A 44 -7.62 13.28 -0.12
N ILE A 45 -6.47 13.58 0.50
CA ILE A 45 -6.35 14.67 1.48
C ILE A 45 -6.64 16.04 0.84
N SER A 46 -6.11 16.26 -0.36
CA SER A 46 -6.33 17.50 -1.13
C SER A 46 -7.81 17.67 -1.49
N GLU A 47 -8.48 16.59 -1.88
CA GLU A 47 -9.90 16.63 -2.26
C GLU A 47 -10.83 16.79 -1.05
N ALA A 48 -10.53 16.11 0.06
CA ALA A 48 -11.33 16.15 1.28
C ALA A 48 -11.24 17.48 2.05
N GLN A 49 -10.36 18.41 1.64
CA GLN A 49 -10.17 19.74 2.25
C GLN A 49 -9.98 19.66 3.78
N PHE A 50 -9.27 18.64 4.26
CA PHE A 50 -9.03 18.47 5.69
C PHE A 50 -8.24 19.64 6.29
N LYS A 51 -8.46 19.93 7.57
CA LYS A 51 -7.60 20.86 8.32
C LYS A 51 -6.14 20.40 8.23
N ASN A 52 -5.21 21.35 8.07
CA ASN A 52 -3.77 21.08 7.94
C ASN A 52 -3.23 20.11 8.99
N PHE A 53 -3.75 20.16 10.22
CA PHE A 53 -3.33 19.24 11.29
C PHE A 53 -3.75 17.78 11.05
N SER A 54 -4.96 17.54 10.53
CA SER A 54 -5.43 16.18 10.22
C SER A 54 -4.70 15.60 9.00
N ALA A 55 -4.47 16.44 7.98
CA ALA A 55 -3.66 16.08 6.83
C ALA A 55 -2.23 15.69 7.25
N LEU A 56 -1.60 16.51 8.11
CA LEU A 56 -0.27 16.24 8.65
C LEU A 56 -0.24 14.95 9.46
N LEU A 57 -1.25 14.70 10.29
CA LEU A 57 -1.33 13.49 11.12
C LEU A 57 -1.46 12.23 10.26
N MET A 58 -2.29 12.27 9.20
CA MET A 58 -2.43 11.15 8.26
C MET A 58 -1.13 10.88 7.50
N ALA A 59 -0.46 11.92 7.01
CA ALA A 59 0.84 11.79 6.34
C ALA A 59 1.93 11.26 7.28
N PHE A 60 1.94 11.72 8.53
CA PHE A 60 2.88 11.27 9.56
C PHE A 60 2.71 9.79 9.86
N PHE A 61 1.48 9.33 10.11
CA PHE A 61 1.21 7.92 10.36
C PHE A 61 1.58 7.06 9.15
N PHE A 62 1.28 7.51 7.92
CA PHE A 62 1.70 6.80 6.71
C PHE A 62 3.24 6.65 6.63
N ALA A 63 3.97 7.73 6.87
CA ALA A 63 5.43 7.76 6.76
C ALA A 63 6.15 6.92 7.82
N ILE A 64 5.64 6.89 9.07
CA ILE A 64 6.32 6.20 10.18
C ILE A 64 6.02 4.71 10.26
N THR A 65 4.89 4.27 9.69
CA THR A 65 4.41 2.88 9.84
C THR A 65 5.39 1.88 9.23
N THR A 66 5.87 2.10 8.00
CA THR A 66 6.79 1.18 7.31
C THR A 66 8.16 1.08 8.00
N PRO A 67 8.85 2.20 8.36
CA PRO A 67 10.09 2.15 9.12
C PRO A 67 9.95 1.46 10.48
N VAL A 68 8.84 1.67 11.19
CA VAL A 68 8.57 0.98 12.46
C VAL A 68 8.40 -0.52 12.25
N GLY A 69 7.68 -0.93 11.20
CA GLY A 69 7.56 -2.34 10.81
C GLY A 69 8.93 -2.98 10.53
N ILE A 70 9.80 -2.30 9.77
CA ILE A 70 11.17 -2.76 9.46
C ILE A 70 12.00 -2.90 10.74
N ALA A 71 11.98 -1.89 11.61
CA ALA A 71 12.71 -1.91 12.87
C ALA A 71 12.24 -3.05 13.79
N MET A 72 10.93 -3.27 13.87
CA MET A 72 10.37 -4.40 14.61
C MET A 72 10.79 -5.74 14.01
N GLY A 73 10.75 -5.88 12.68
CA GLY A 73 11.16 -7.09 11.96
C GLY A 73 12.64 -7.42 12.21
N ALA A 74 13.51 -6.42 12.11
CA ALA A 74 14.93 -6.56 12.39
C ALA A 74 15.20 -6.94 13.86
N GLY A 75 14.43 -6.40 14.80
CA GLY A 75 14.56 -6.72 16.22
C GLY A 75 14.19 -8.18 16.56
N ILE A 76 13.14 -8.71 15.93
CA ILE A 76 12.71 -10.11 16.16
C ILE A 76 13.43 -11.12 15.28
N ALA A 77 14.13 -10.70 14.22
CA ALA A 77 14.82 -11.57 13.26
C ALA A 77 15.81 -12.56 13.91
N SER A 78 16.33 -12.21 15.09
CA SER A 78 17.26 -13.07 15.85
C SER A 78 16.62 -14.32 16.48
N PHE A 79 15.31 -14.29 16.76
CA PHE A 79 14.60 -15.39 17.42
C PHE A 79 13.37 -15.90 16.64
N TYR A 80 12.93 -15.15 15.62
CA TYR A 80 11.78 -15.49 14.79
C TYR A 80 12.23 -16.23 13.52
N ASN A 81 11.72 -17.45 13.32
CA ASN A 81 11.92 -18.19 12.08
C ASN A 81 10.74 -17.94 11.13
N ALA A 82 10.94 -17.04 10.16
CA ALA A 82 9.96 -16.71 9.12
C ALA A 82 9.54 -17.93 8.29
N ASN A 83 10.40 -18.94 8.14
CA ASN A 83 10.10 -20.13 7.36
C ASN A 83 9.29 -21.19 8.15
N SER A 84 8.90 -20.90 9.39
CA SER A 84 8.12 -21.85 10.19
C SER A 84 6.65 -21.90 9.74
N PRO A 85 5.98 -23.07 9.74
CA PRO A 85 4.58 -23.18 9.32
C PRO A 85 3.64 -22.27 10.09
N ARG A 86 3.90 -22.05 11.38
CA ARG A 86 3.11 -21.15 12.23
C ARG A 86 3.28 -19.68 11.83
N ALA A 87 4.50 -19.27 11.48
CA ALA A 87 4.79 -17.93 10.98
C ALA A 87 4.02 -17.66 9.68
N LEU A 88 4.14 -18.56 8.71
CA LEU A 88 3.47 -18.46 7.41
C LEU A 88 1.94 -18.43 7.52
N VAL A 89 1.35 -19.20 8.44
CA VAL A 89 -0.11 -19.18 8.68
C VAL A 89 -0.55 -17.84 9.26
N VAL A 90 0.19 -17.30 10.24
CA VAL A 90 -0.15 -16.00 10.84
C VAL A 90 0.03 -14.87 9.82
N GLU A 91 1.12 -14.89 9.05
CA GLU A 91 1.37 -13.94 7.97
C GLU A 91 0.26 -14.00 6.92
N GLY A 92 -0.11 -15.20 6.44
CA GLY A 92 -1.18 -15.37 5.45
C GLY A 92 -2.56 -14.90 5.94
N ILE A 93 -2.89 -15.11 7.23
CA ILE A 93 -4.15 -14.58 7.81
C ILE A 93 -4.13 -13.05 7.82
N LEU A 94 -3.05 -12.46 8.34
CA LEU A 94 -2.93 -11.00 8.44
C LEU A 94 -2.91 -10.34 7.06
N ASP A 95 -2.21 -10.95 6.09
CA ASP A 95 -2.13 -10.47 4.72
C ASP A 95 -3.48 -10.58 3.99
N SER A 96 -4.20 -11.69 4.15
CA SER A 96 -5.55 -11.84 3.56
C SER A 96 -6.56 -10.82 4.11
N MET A 97 -6.53 -10.56 5.42
CA MET A 97 -7.35 -9.50 6.03
C MET A 97 -6.98 -8.13 5.51
N SER A 98 -5.68 -7.85 5.40
CA SER A 98 -5.16 -6.59 4.88
C SER A 98 -5.55 -6.36 3.42
N SER A 99 -5.33 -7.36 2.56
CA SER A 99 -5.72 -7.36 1.15
C SER A 99 -7.21 -7.13 0.97
N GLY A 100 -8.06 -7.78 1.79
CA GLY A 100 -9.51 -7.54 1.77
C GLY A 100 -9.90 -6.08 2.02
N ILE A 101 -9.23 -5.42 2.98
CA ILE A 101 -9.47 -3.98 3.25
C ILE A 101 -8.98 -3.12 2.09
N LEU A 102 -7.81 -3.42 1.51
CA LEU A 102 -7.28 -2.66 0.38
C LEU A 102 -8.15 -2.80 -0.88
N ILE A 103 -8.68 -4.00 -1.14
CA ILE A 103 -9.64 -4.24 -2.23
C ILE A 103 -10.91 -3.41 -2.01
N TYR A 104 -11.44 -3.39 -0.78
CA TYR A 104 -12.61 -2.57 -0.45
C TYR A 104 -12.32 -1.08 -0.67
N MET A 105 -11.19 -0.57 -0.17
CA MET A 105 -10.80 0.83 -0.35
C MET A 105 -10.62 1.17 -1.84
N ALA A 106 -9.98 0.29 -2.61
CA ALA A 106 -9.77 0.50 -4.05
C ALA A 106 -11.09 0.53 -4.83
N LEU A 107 -11.97 -0.45 -4.61
CA LEU A 107 -13.21 -0.57 -5.38
C LEU A 107 -14.28 0.42 -4.93
N VAL A 108 -14.51 0.52 -3.61
CA VAL A 108 -15.63 1.26 -3.03
C VAL A 108 -15.25 2.71 -2.74
N ASP A 109 -14.13 2.94 -2.05
CA ASP A 109 -13.77 4.29 -1.59
C ASP A 109 -13.12 5.14 -2.69
N LEU A 110 -12.44 4.51 -3.65
CA LEU A 110 -11.75 5.22 -4.75
C LEU A 110 -12.49 5.09 -6.08
N ILE A 111 -12.53 3.89 -6.66
CA ILE A 111 -13.06 3.70 -8.03
C ILE A 111 -14.55 4.06 -8.09
N ALA A 112 -15.38 3.56 -7.18
CA ALA A 112 -16.80 3.87 -7.22
C ALA A 112 -17.08 5.36 -6.97
N ALA A 113 -16.38 5.99 -6.02
CA ALA A 113 -16.54 7.42 -5.73
C ALA A 113 -16.17 8.30 -6.94
N ASP A 114 -15.04 8.03 -7.60
CA ASP A 114 -14.57 8.83 -8.73
C ASP A 114 -15.34 8.55 -10.02
N PHE A 115 -15.56 7.27 -10.35
CA PHE A 115 -16.12 6.88 -11.65
C PHE A 115 -17.64 6.99 -11.73
N LEU A 116 -18.36 6.90 -10.60
CA LEU A 116 -19.81 7.16 -10.57
C LEU A 116 -20.13 8.65 -10.37
N SER A 117 -19.12 9.52 -10.25
CA SER A 117 -19.32 10.96 -10.10
C SER A 117 -20.02 11.57 -11.32
N ARG A 118 -20.88 12.57 -11.08
CA ARG A 118 -21.59 13.31 -12.14
C ARG A 118 -20.63 13.95 -13.14
N ARG A 119 -19.42 14.33 -12.68
CA ARG A 119 -18.35 14.90 -13.51
C ARG A 119 -17.89 13.91 -14.59
N MET A 120 -17.69 12.64 -14.22
CA MET A 120 -17.20 11.63 -15.15
C MET A 120 -18.28 11.19 -16.14
N SER A 121 -19.55 11.11 -15.69
CA SER A 121 -20.69 10.77 -16.55
C SER A 121 -20.99 11.82 -17.64
N CYS A 122 -20.74 13.10 -17.37
CA CYS A 122 -20.97 14.17 -18.35
C CYS A 122 -19.83 14.37 -19.37
N ASN A 123 -18.65 13.75 -19.17
CA ASN A 123 -17.50 13.94 -20.05
C ASN A 123 -16.88 12.59 -20.47
N PRO A 124 -17.28 12.04 -21.63
CA PRO A 124 -16.83 10.72 -22.05
C PRO A 124 -15.33 10.66 -22.36
N ARG A 125 -14.70 11.78 -22.75
CA ARG A 125 -13.24 11.85 -22.95
C ARG A 125 -12.49 11.66 -21.63
N LEU A 126 -12.95 12.35 -20.58
CA LEU A 126 -12.38 12.22 -19.25
C LEU A 126 -12.54 10.79 -18.73
N GLN A 127 -13.72 10.20 -18.91
CA GLN A 127 -13.99 8.81 -18.51
C GLN A 127 -13.03 7.81 -19.16
N VAL A 128 -12.82 7.91 -20.48
CA VAL A 128 -11.88 7.03 -21.21
C VAL A 128 -10.44 7.26 -20.73
N CYS A 129 -10.00 8.51 -20.57
CA CYS A 129 -8.67 8.81 -20.05
C CYS A 129 -8.46 8.25 -18.64
N SER A 130 -9.46 8.36 -17.75
CA SER A 130 -9.41 7.81 -16.39
C SER A 130 -9.32 6.28 -16.39
N TYR A 131 -10.09 5.58 -17.24
CA TYR A 131 -9.95 4.12 -17.37
C TYR A 131 -8.58 3.70 -17.88
N VAL A 132 -8.04 4.39 -18.89
CA VAL A 132 -6.69 4.11 -19.41
C VAL A 132 -5.63 4.32 -18.32
N ALA A 133 -5.73 5.41 -17.55
CA ALA A 133 -4.82 5.69 -16.44
C ALA A 133 -4.94 4.63 -15.32
N LEU A 134 -6.16 4.19 -14.99
CA LEU A 134 -6.41 3.13 -14.01
C LEU A 134 -5.73 1.81 -14.41
N PHE A 135 -5.95 1.34 -15.64
CA PHE A 135 -5.32 0.11 -16.12
C PHE A 135 -3.82 0.24 -16.25
N PHE A 136 -3.31 1.39 -16.69
CA PHE A 136 -1.88 1.64 -16.74
C PHE A 136 -1.23 1.56 -15.34
N GLY A 137 -1.87 2.18 -14.33
CA GLY A 137 -1.44 2.07 -12.94
C GLY A 137 -1.47 0.62 -12.42
N ALA A 138 -2.53 -0.12 -12.71
CA ALA A 138 -2.65 -1.53 -12.31
C ALA A 138 -1.56 -2.41 -12.96
N ILE A 139 -1.26 -2.19 -14.26
CA ILE A 139 -0.18 -2.90 -14.97
C ILE A 139 1.17 -2.54 -14.37
N ALA A 140 1.42 -1.25 -14.06
CA ALA A 140 2.66 -0.82 -13.44
C ALA A 140 2.88 -1.46 -12.06
N MET A 141 1.85 -1.50 -11.22
CA MET A 141 1.93 -2.16 -9.90
C MET A 141 2.11 -3.68 -10.04
N SER A 142 1.45 -4.32 -11.01
CA SER A 142 1.67 -5.75 -11.29
C SER A 142 3.09 -6.04 -11.78
N ALA A 143 3.71 -5.14 -12.55
CA ALA A 143 5.09 -5.30 -13.01
C ALA A 143 6.10 -5.15 -11.86
N LEU A 144 5.85 -4.24 -10.91
CA LEU A 144 6.65 -4.13 -9.69
C LEU A 144 6.58 -5.40 -8.85
N ALA A 145 5.40 -6.03 -8.75
CA ALA A 145 5.21 -7.26 -8.01
C ALA A 145 5.95 -8.48 -8.62
N ILE A 146 6.21 -8.50 -9.93
CA ILE A 146 7.01 -9.56 -10.58
C ILE A 146 8.51 -9.40 -10.25
N TRP A 147 8.94 -8.17 -9.99
CA TRP A 147 10.33 -7.82 -9.71
C TRP A 147 10.70 -7.85 -8.22
N ALA A 148 9.70 -7.86 -7.33
CA ALA A 148 9.83 -7.95 -5.89
C ALA A 148 9.99 -9.41 -5.43
#